data_AF-A0A7V9GJ93-F1
#
_entry.id   AF-A0A7V9GJ93-F1
#
_cell.length_a   1.000
_cell.length_b   1.000
_cell.length_c   1.000
_cell.angle_alpha   90.00
_cell.angle_beta   90.00
_cell.angle_gamma   90.00
#
_symmetry.space_group_name_H-M   'P 1'
#
loop_
_entity.id
_entity.type
_entity.pdbx_description
1 polymer ?
#
loop_
_entity_poly.entity_id
_entity_poly.type
_entity_poly.pdbx_seq_one_letter_code
_entity_poly.pdbx_strand_id
1 'polypeptide(L)'
;MSWLWFDLCPRPTTATLASAAVSDADGVDRGVLCAWPAAQDRPTPTAAKVDSRAIDPTGQPGSISLVLAPDGLYLPFDDPSVAHATRMILTMPPADLFSTLVDGDDRCRGSLTGMHGDGGRLGYDPFGVLFPAVALKVGAGILGRMPSPVGPVTQRYGATNPWPWDRFDSD
;
A
#
# COMPACT_ATOMS: atom_id res chain seq x y z
N MET A 1 13.34 7.59 0.36
CA MET A 1 12.25 6.62 0.07
C MET A 1 11.61 7.11 -1.22
N SER A 2 11.38 6.23 -2.19
CA SER A 2 10.68 6.62 -3.42
C SER A 2 9.22 6.16 -3.35
N TRP A 3 8.33 6.97 -3.90
CA TRP A 3 6.90 6.65 -4.00
C TRP A 3 6.60 6.13 -5.41
N LEU A 4 5.52 5.36 -5.54
CA LEU A 4 4.90 5.02 -6.80
C LEU A 4 3.41 5.34 -6.72
N TRP A 5 2.79 5.70 -7.84
CA TRP A 5 1.34 5.67 -7.93
C TRP A 5 0.88 4.22 -7.94
N PHE A 6 -0.24 3.93 -7.29
CA PHE A 6 -0.82 2.61 -7.15
C PHE A 6 -2.33 2.68 -7.14
N ASP A 7 -2.97 1.75 -7.83
CA ASP A 7 -4.43 1.64 -7.87
C ASP A 7 -4.91 0.23 -8.23
N LEU A 8 -6.16 -0.07 -7.91
CA LEU A 8 -6.90 -1.23 -8.42
C LEU A 8 -7.79 -0.80 -9.59
N CYS A 9 -7.43 -1.19 -10.80
CA CYS A 9 -8.11 -0.76 -12.02
C CYS A 9 -8.91 -1.91 -12.65
N PRO A 10 -10.00 -1.63 -13.40
CA PRO A 10 -10.70 -2.65 -14.17
C PRO A 10 -9.83 -3.30 -15.26
N ARG A 11 -8.87 -2.54 -15.82
CA ARG A 11 -7.89 -2.98 -16.82
C ARG A 11 -6.59 -2.18 -16.66
N PRO A 12 -5.43 -2.72 -17.10
CA PRO A 12 -4.19 -1.96 -17.09
C PRO A 12 -4.28 -0.79 -18.07
N THR A 13 -3.75 0.37 -17.69
CA THR A 13 -3.54 1.50 -18.59
C THR A 13 -2.17 1.40 -19.26
N THR A 14 -1.93 2.19 -20.30
CA THR A 14 -0.59 2.29 -20.91
C THR A 14 0.39 2.91 -19.92
N ALA A 15 1.66 2.46 -19.95
CA ALA A 15 2.78 2.94 -19.12
C ALA A 15 2.81 2.50 -17.64
N THR A 16 2.15 1.39 -17.27
CA THR A 16 2.35 0.76 -15.95
C THR A 16 3.76 0.22 -15.79
N LEU A 17 4.40 0.53 -14.66
CA LEU A 17 5.69 -0.04 -14.26
C LEU A 17 5.55 -1.51 -13.86
N ALA A 18 4.46 -1.83 -13.16
CA ALA A 18 4.14 -3.16 -12.67
C ALA A 18 2.63 -3.35 -12.69
N SER A 19 2.17 -4.57 -12.96
CA SER A 19 0.75 -4.90 -12.89
C SER A 19 0.54 -6.39 -12.63
N ALA A 20 -0.57 -6.71 -11.97
CA ALA A 20 -0.99 -8.09 -11.76
C ALA A 20 -2.51 -8.20 -11.70
N ALA A 21 -3.06 -9.24 -12.33
CA ALA A 21 -4.46 -9.59 -12.20
C ALA A 21 -4.78 -9.97 -10.74
N VAL A 22 -5.99 -9.63 -10.30
CA VAL A 22 -6.47 -9.96 -8.95
C VAL A 22 -7.81 -10.67 -8.98
N SER A 23 -7.98 -11.58 -8.04
CA SER A 23 -9.25 -12.26 -7.80
C SER A 23 -9.54 -12.33 -6.30
N ASP A 24 -10.80 -12.56 -5.95
CA ASP A 24 -11.15 -12.83 -4.55
C ASP A 24 -10.92 -14.30 -4.16
N ALA A 25 -11.35 -14.67 -2.95
CA ALA A 25 -11.20 -16.03 -2.43
C ALA A 25 -11.88 -17.08 -3.34
N ASP A 26 -13.04 -16.74 -3.91
CA ASP A 26 -13.86 -17.58 -4.79
C ASP A 26 -13.34 -17.61 -6.24
N GLY A 27 -12.28 -16.83 -6.54
CA GLY A 27 -11.67 -16.75 -7.85
C GLY A 27 -12.39 -15.81 -8.81
N VAL A 28 -13.31 -14.97 -8.32
CA VAL A 28 -13.95 -13.94 -9.14
C VAL A 28 -12.94 -12.85 -9.47
N ASP A 29 -12.82 -12.50 -10.73
CA ASP A 29 -11.96 -11.42 -11.20
C ASP A 29 -12.36 -10.08 -10.56
N ARG A 30 -11.39 -9.39 -9.98
CA ARG A 30 -11.55 -8.07 -9.33
C ARG A 30 -10.78 -6.97 -10.05
N GLY A 31 -10.16 -7.27 -11.20
CA GLY A 31 -9.42 -6.33 -12.01
C GLY A 31 -7.92 -6.53 -11.93
N VAL A 32 -7.16 -5.44 -12.02
CA VAL A 32 -5.71 -5.44 -12.14
C VAL A 32 -5.13 -4.38 -11.19
N LEU A 33 -4.25 -4.81 -10.29
CA LEU A 33 -3.42 -3.86 -9.55
C LEU A 33 -2.39 -3.29 -10.52
N CYS A 34 -2.22 -1.98 -10.47
CA CYS A 34 -1.32 -1.25 -11.34
C CYS A 34 -0.45 -0.32 -10.51
N ALA A 35 0.82 -0.18 -10.90
CA ALA A 35 1.74 0.80 -10.32
C ALA A 35 2.44 1.61 -11.42
N TRP A 36 2.70 2.89 -11.15
CA TRP A 36 3.38 3.81 -12.06
C TRP A 36 4.46 4.63 -11.33
N PRO A 37 5.50 5.10 -12.03
CA PRO A 37 6.49 6.01 -11.47
C PRO A 37 5.83 7.28 -10.90
N ALA A 38 6.25 7.73 -9.71
CA ALA A 38 5.72 8.95 -9.10
C ALA A 38 6.04 10.25 -9.87
N ALA A 39 6.97 10.20 -10.82
CA ALA A 39 7.28 11.33 -11.70
C ALA A 39 6.19 11.59 -12.76
N GLN A 40 5.25 10.66 -12.96
CA GLN A 40 4.10 10.85 -13.83
C GLN A 40 2.99 11.60 -13.07
N ASP A 41 2.14 12.31 -13.82
CA ASP A 41 0.87 12.82 -13.30
C ASP A 41 0.03 11.67 -12.76
N ARG A 42 -0.86 11.98 -11.80
CA ARG A 42 -1.75 11.01 -11.16
C ARG A 42 -2.51 10.20 -12.24
N PRO A 43 -2.25 8.88 -12.40
CA PRO A 43 -2.74 8.12 -13.56
C PRO A 43 -4.25 7.89 -13.58
N THR A 44 -4.86 7.81 -12.39
CA THR A 44 -6.30 7.65 -12.20
C THR A 44 -6.78 8.56 -11.07
N PRO A 45 -8.06 8.97 -11.04
CA PRO A 45 -8.62 9.77 -9.95
C PRO A 45 -8.52 9.11 -8.57
N THR A 46 -8.41 7.78 -8.54
CA THR A 46 -8.37 6.96 -7.32
C THR A 46 -6.94 6.58 -6.90
N ALA A 47 -5.95 6.69 -7.79
CA ALA A 47 -4.56 6.32 -7.52
C ALA A 47 -4.02 7.01 -6.26
N ALA A 48 -3.34 6.24 -5.42
CA ALA A 48 -2.66 6.72 -4.23
C ALA A 48 -1.16 6.41 -4.33
N LYS A 49 -0.33 7.14 -3.58
CA LYS A 49 1.09 6.82 -3.44
C LYS A 49 1.27 5.62 -2.52
N VAL A 50 2.14 4.70 -2.92
CA VAL A 50 2.60 3.53 -2.16
C VAL A 50 4.12 3.55 -2.04
N ASP A 51 4.68 3.01 -0.95
CA ASP A 51 6.13 2.82 -0.82
C ASP A 51 6.62 1.94 -1.97
N SER A 52 7.63 2.41 -2.72
CA SER A 52 8.12 1.71 -3.90
C SER A 52 8.61 0.29 -3.63
N ARG A 53 9.04 -0.02 -2.40
CA ARG A 53 9.49 -1.36 -2.01
C ARG A 53 8.34 -2.37 -1.92
N ALA A 54 7.10 -1.89 -1.80
CA ALA A 54 5.91 -2.74 -1.88
C ALA A 54 5.68 -3.28 -3.30
N ILE A 55 6.36 -2.70 -4.31
CA ILE A 55 6.17 -2.99 -5.72
C ILE A 55 7.42 -3.63 -6.32
N ASP A 56 7.25 -4.77 -6.97
CA ASP A 56 8.29 -5.47 -7.74
C ASP A 56 7.67 -5.98 -9.06
N PRO A 57 8.10 -5.45 -10.23
CA PRO A 57 7.66 -5.94 -11.54
C PRO A 57 7.97 -7.42 -11.81
N THR A 58 8.85 -8.02 -11.01
CA THR A 58 9.21 -9.45 -11.04
C THR A 58 8.70 -10.23 -9.83
N GLY A 59 7.84 -9.58 -9.03
CA GLY A 59 7.27 -10.11 -7.80
C GLY A 59 6.54 -11.43 -8.00
N GLN A 60 6.67 -12.33 -7.03
CA GLN A 60 5.95 -13.60 -7.05
C GLN A 60 4.46 -13.38 -6.74
N PRO A 61 3.56 -14.29 -7.16
CA PRO A 61 2.16 -14.21 -6.78
C PRO A 61 1.99 -14.31 -5.27
N GLY A 62 0.90 -13.76 -4.75
CA GLY A 62 0.64 -13.71 -3.32
C GLY A 62 -0.81 -13.39 -2.99
N SER A 63 -1.04 -13.12 -1.71
CA SER A 63 -2.33 -12.62 -1.21
C SER A 63 -2.11 -11.25 -0.59
N ILE A 64 -3.12 -10.39 -0.69
CA ILE A 64 -3.12 -9.08 -0.04
C ILE A 64 -4.41 -8.85 0.73
N SER A 65 -4.32 -8.00 1.74
CA SER A 65 -5.43 -7.18 2.21
C SER A 65 -5.23 -5.79 1.63
N LEU A 66 -6.22 -5.34 0.85
CA LEU A 66 -6.27 -4.00 0.29
C LEU A 66 -7.37 -3.22 1.01
N VAL A 67 -6.99 -2.15 1.69
CA VAL A 67 -7.90 -1.25 2.37
C VAL A 67 -7.93 0.06 1.60
N LEU A 68 -9.12 0.48 1.15
CA LEU A 68 -9.30 1.71 0.38
C LEU A 68 -10.43 2.55 0.97
N ALA A 69 -10.12 3.82 1.21
CA ALA A 69 -11.11 4.82 1.55
C ALA A 69 -12.08 5.01 0.37
N PRO A 70 -13.39 5.17 0.65
CA PRO A 70 -14.33 5.59 -0.38
C PRO A 70 -13.92 6.88 -1.08
N ASP A 71 -14.48 7.12 -2.27
CA ASP A 71 -14.18 8.31 -3.05
C ASP A 71 -14.45 9.60 -2.25
N GLY A 72 -13.48 10.51 -2.29
CA GLY A 72 -13.52 11.76 -1.53
C GLY A 72 -13.21 11.66 -0.03
N LEU A 73 -13.09 10.46 0.54
CA LEU A 73 -12.77 10.27 1.97
C LEU A 73 -11.29 10.01 2.22
N TYR A 74 -10.77 10.55 3.31
CA TYR A 74 -9.43 10.25 3.80
C TYR A 74 -9.38 10.56 5.30
N LEU A 75 -8.36 10.03 5.96
CA LEU A 75 -7.97 10.48 7.29
C LEU A 75 -6.65 11.25 7.19
N PRO A 76 -6.44 12.29 8.02
CA PRO A 76 -5.09 12.81 8.22
C PRO A 76 -4.13 11.68 8.59
N PHE A 77 -2.92 11.71 8.05
CA PHE A 77 -1.94 10.64 8.28
C PHE A 77 -1.50 10.56 9.75
N ASP A 78 -1.55 11.70 10.45
CA ASP A 78 -1.29 11.83 11.89
C ASP A 78 -2.52 11.56 12.76
N ASP A 79 -3.65 11.17 12.17
CA ASP A 79 -4.84 10.79 12.92
C ASP A 79 -4.50 9.64 13.89
N PRO A 80 -4.90 9.73 15.17
CA PRO A 80 -4.61 8.70 16.16
C PRO A 80 -5.08 7.30 15.75
N SER A 81 -6.13 7.19 14.94
CA SER A 81 -6.67 5.93 14.43
C SER A 81 -5.76 5.32 13.37
N VAL A 82 -5.16 6.13 12.49
CA VAL A 82 -4.15 5.70 11.52
C VAL A 82 -2.88 5.23 12.24
N ALA A 83 -2.42 6.01 13.24
CA ALA A 83 -1.28 5.63 14.06
C ALA A 83 -1.54 4.35 14.86
N HIS A 84 -2.75 4.17 15.39
CA HIS A 84 -3.15 2.96 16.09
C HIS A 84 -3.16 1.74 15.17
N ALA A 85 -3.81 1.82 14.00
CA ALA A 85 -3.86 0.74 13.03
C ALA A 85 -2.45 0.34 12.53
N THR A 86 -1.59 1.33 12.29
CA THR A 86 -0.17 1.12 11.94
C THR A 86 0.57 0.34 13.02
N ARG A 87 0.44 0.76 14.30
CA ARG A 87 1.06 0.06 15.43
C ARG A 87 0.56 -1.38 15.55
N MET A 88 -0.76 -1.59 15.38
CA MET A 88 -1.35 -2.93 15.40
C MET A 88 -0.77 -3.82 14.29
N ILE A 89 -0.62 -3.32 13.07
CA ILE A 89 0.01 -4.10 11.97
C ILE A 89 1.45 -4.48 12.31
N LEU A 90 2.21 -3.58 12.92
CA LEU A 90 3.62 -3.80 13.24
C LEU A 90 3.83 -4.75 14.43
N THR A 91 2.82 -4.97 15.28
CA THR A 91 2.89 -5.94 16.40
C THR A 91 2.34 -7.33 16.05
N MET A 92 1.65 -7.47 14.93
CA MET A 92 1.18 -8.76 14.40
C MET A 92 2.33 -9.60 13.80
N PRO A 93 2.15 -10.93 13.62
CA PRO A 93 3.15 -11.79 12.95
C PRO A 93 3.59 -11.19 11.62
N PRO A 94 4.89 -11.06 11.27
CA PRO A 94 5.34 -10.27 10.11
C PRO A 94 4.64 -10.61 8.79
N ALA A 95 4.32 -9.57 8.01
CA ALA A 95 3.87 -9.69 6.63
C ALA A 95 5.08 -9.46 5.72
N ASP A 96 5.01 -9.92 4.47
CA ASP A 96 6.10 -9.70 3.50
C ASP A 96 6.18 -8.25 3.04
N LEU A 97 5.04 -7.54 3.03
CA LEU A 97 4.98 -6.12 2.75
C LEU A 97 3.85 -5.45 3.52
N PHE A 98 4.07 -4.19 3.85
CA PHE A 98 3.05 -3.29 4.38
C PHE A 98 3.37 -1.86 3.95
N SER A 99 2.40 -1.19 3.33
CA SER A 99 2.45 0.23 3.03
C SER A 99 1.10 0.86 3.34
N THR A 100 1.11 2.05 3.93
CA THR A 100 -0.03 2.95 3.85
C THR A 100 -0.17 3.47 2.43
N LEU A 101 -1.40 3.77 2.02
CA LEU A 101 -1.71 4.42 0.76
C LEU A 101 -2.00 5.90 1.05
N VAL A 102 -1.27 6.80 0.41
CA VAL A 102 -1.37 8.25 0.70
C VAL A 102 -1.69 9.07 -0.54
N ASP A 103 -2.51 10.11 -0.39
CA ASP A 103 -2.73 11.12 -1.43
C ASP A 103 -2.08 12.44 -0.97
N GLY A 104 -1.17 12.99 -1.77
CA GLY A 104 -0.27 14.04 -1.31
C GLY A 104 0.71 13.51 -0.25
N ASP A 105 0.87 14.26 0.85
CA ASP A 105 1.88 13.98 1.87
C ASP A 105 1.27 13.72 3.27
N ASP A 106 -0.03 14.00 3.43
CA ASP A 106 -0.73 14.02 4.71
C ASP A 106 -2.09 13.30 4.71
N ARG A 107 -2.57 12.75 3.59
CA ARG A 107 -3.88 12.09 3.52
C ARG A 107 -3.73 10.58 3.40
N CYS A 108 -4.10 9.86 4.44
CA CYS A 108 -4.22 8.41 4.41
C CYS A 108 -5.50 8.00 3.67
N ARG A 109 -5.34 7.29 2.55
CA ARG A 109 -6.41 6.71 1.72
C ARG A 109 -6.58 5.21 1.97
N GLY A 110 -5.79 4.61 2.86
CA GLY A 110 -5.91 3.21 3.23
C GLY A 110 -4.55 2.52 3.39
N SER A 111 -4.50 1.23 3.10
CA SER A 111 -3.30 0.42 3.27
C SER A 111 -3.25 -0.77 2.31
N LEU A 112 -2.05 -1.27 2.12
CA LEU A 112 -1.73 -2.50 1.41
C LEU A 112 -0.88 -3.37 2.33
N THR A 113 -1.41 -4.54 2.69
CA THR A 113 -0.68 -5.57 3.46
C THR A 113 -0.60 -6.82 2.60
N GLY A 114 0.59 -7.40 2.40
CA GLY A 114 0.76 -8.54 1.49
C GLY A 114 1.61 -9.67 2.05
N MET A 115 1.31 -10.89 1.63
CA MET A 115 2.08 -12.10 1.90
C MET A 115 2.24 -12.95 0.65
N HIS A 116 3.42 -13.53 0.46
CA HIS A 116 3.66 -14.59 -0.51
C HIS A 116 3.29 -15.93 0.13
N GLY A 117 2.60 -16.79 -0.63
CA GLY A 117 2.12 -18.08 -0.11
C GLY A 117 0.82 -17.96 0.68
N ASP A 118 0.67 -18.77 1.74
CA ASP A 118 -0.62 -18.94 2.43
C ASP A 118 -0.97 -17.74 3.32
N GLY A 119 -2.10 -17.09 3.00
CA GLY A 119 -2.49 -15.75 3.43
C GLY A 119 -3.10 -15.65 4.84
N GLY A 120 -2.88 -16.63 5.73
CA GLY A 120 -3.65 -16.80 6.97
C GLY A 120 -3.75 -15.57 7.89
N ARG A 121 -2.74 -14.68 7.89
CA ARG A 121 -2.78 -13.41 8.64
C ARG A 121 -3.78 -12.39 8.09
N LEU A 122 -4.05 -12.42 6.78
CA LEU A 122 -4.80 -11.36 6.08
C LEU A 122 -6.30 -11.39 6.39
N GLY A 123 -6.80 -12.39 7.13
CA GLY A 123 -8.18 -12.43 7.60
C GLY A 123 -8.54 -11.29 8.57
N TYR A 124 -7.55 -10.61 9.13
CA TYR A 124 -7.75 -9.40 9.95
C TYR A 124 -6.70 -8.34 9.61
N ASP A 125 -7.12 -7.27 8.93
CA ASP A 125 -6.30 -6.08 8.73
C ASP A 125 -6.78 -4.96 9.67
N PRO A 126 -5.93 -4.45 10.57
CA PRO A 126 -6.29 -3.35 11.48
C PRO A 126 -6.81 -2.09 10.79
N PHE A 127 -6.40 -1.81 9.55
CA PHE A 127 -6.95 -0.68 8.78
C PHE A 127 -8.38 -0.93 8.30
N GLY A 128 -8.85 -2.18 8.30
CA GLY A 128 -10.23 -2.56 7.97
C GLY A 128 -11.28 -2.00 8.93
N VAL A 129 -10.85 -1.48 10.09
CA VAL A 129 -11.71 -0.73 11.01
C VAL A 129 -11.93 0.72 10.53
N LEU A 130 -11.00 1.27 9.75
CA LEU A 130 -11.03 2.65 9.26
C LEU A 130 -11.80 2.75 7.93
N PHE A 131 -11.52 1.83 7.00
CA PHE A 131 -12.13 1.78 5.67
C PHE A 131 -12.40 0.33 5.25
N PRO A 132 -13.22 0.08 4.21
CA PRO A 132 -13.45 -1.26 3.70
C PRO A 132 -12.15 -1.99 3.33
N ALA A 133 -11.96 -3.19 3.89
CA ALA A 133 -10.87 -4.09 3.58
C ALA A 133 -11.35 -5.20 2.63
N VAL A 134 -10.53 -5.53 1.63
CA VAL A 134 -10.78 -6.64 0.71
C VAL A 134 -9.56 -7.54 0.67
N ALA A 135 -9.77 -8.83 0.94
CA ALA A 135 -8.76 -9.86 0.76
C ALA A 135 -8.75 -10.31 -0.72
N LEU A 136 -7.58 -10.27 -1.35
CA LEU A 136 -7.39 -10.57 -2.76
C LEU A 136 -6.22 -11.52 -2.97
N LYS A 137 -6.38 -12.44 -3.92
CA LYS A 137 -5.29 -13.20 -4.55
C LYS A 137 -4.71 -12.35 -5.68
N VAL A 138 -3.39 -12.28 -5.75
CA VAL A 138 -2.66 -11.43 -6.71
C VAL A 138 -1.75 -12.32 -7.54
N GLY A 139 -1.79 -12.12 -8.86
CA GLY A 139 -0.86 -12.74 -9.79
C GLY A 139 0.58 -12.26 -9.60
N ALA A 140 1.50 -12.83 -10.37
CA ALA A 140 2.89 -12.37 -10.41
C ALA A 140 3.00 -10.96 -11.01
N GLY A 141 4.12 -10.28 -10.74
CA GLY A 141 4.53 -9.07 -11.44
C GLY A 141 4.20 -7.75 -10.76
N ILE A 142 3.82 -7.77 -9.47
CA ILE A 142 3.63 -6.52 -8.72
C ILE A 142 4.05 -6.56 -7.25
N LEU A 143 3.93 -7.69 -6.53
CA LEU A 143 4.17 -7.70 -5.09
C LEU A 143 5.68 -7.74 -4.78
N GLY A 144 6.16 -6.69 -4.14
CA GLY A 144 7.53 -6.60 -3.63
C GLY A 144 7.70 -7.19 -2.24
N ARG A 145 8.82 -6.84 -1.59
CA ARG A 145 9.10 -7.24 -0.20
C ARG A 145 9.61 -6.03 0.58
N MET A 146 9.09 -5.87 1.79
CA MET A 146 9.48 -4.81 2.71
C MET A 146 9.91 -5.45 4.02
N PRO A 147 11.20 -5.40 4.37
CA PRO A 147 11.62 -5.86 5.69
C PRO A 147 10.87 -5.05 6.75
N SER A 148 10.43 -5.72 7.81
CA SER A 148 9.82 -5.04 8.94
C SER A 148 10.76 -3.94 9.45
N PRO A 149 10.26 -2.73 9.70
CA PRO A 149 11.10 -1.64 10.13
C PRO A 149 11.77 -1.98 11.47
N VAL A 150 13.04 -1.58 11.63
CA VAL A 150 13.80 -1.83 12.86
C VAL A 150 13.36 -0.88 13.97
N GLY A 151 12.71 -1.41 15.01
CA GLY A 151 12.34 -0.67 16.22
C GLY A 151 11.04 0.16 16.12
N PRO A 152 10.72 0.97 17.16
CA PRO A 152 9.49 1.77 17.23
C PRO A 152 9.60 3.02 16.35
N VAL A 153 9.84 2.84 15.06
CA VAL A 153 9.86 3.95 14.10
C VAL A 153 8.44 4.25 13.65
N THR A 154 8.04 5.51 13.81
CA THR A 154 6.85 6.06 13.16
C THR A 154 7.00 5.86 11.65
N GLN A 155 5.98 5.31 11.00
CA GLN A 155 5.93 5.23 9.54
C GLN A 155 6.12 6.64 8.97
N ARG A 156 7.03 6.79 8.00
CA ARG A 156 7.40 8.11 7.47
C ARG A 156 6.24 8.68 6.65
N TYR A 157 5.96 9.97 6.81
CA TYR A 157 5.00 10.73 5.99
C TYR A 157 5.34 10.63 4.49
N GLY A 158 4.39 11.01 3.62
CA GLY A 158 4.63 11.12 2.17
C GLY A 158 5.77 12.07 1.78
N ALA A 159 6.20 12.92 2.71
CA ALA A 159 7.30 13.85 2.55
C ALA A 159 8.68 13.17 2.42
N THR A 160 9.58 13.84 1.71
CA THR A 160 10.99 13.46 1.56
C THR A 160 11.80 13.49 2.87
N ASN A 161 11.31 14.15 3.91
CA ASN A 161 12.05 14.37 5.16
C ASN A 161 11.77 13.28 6.21
N PRO A 162 12.79 12.46 6.56
CA PRO A 162 12.64 11.48 7.60
C PRO A 162 12.84 12.10 8.99
N TRP A 163 11.80 12.12 9.83
CA TRP A 163 12.00 12.37 11.26
C TRP A 163 12.50 11.09 11.97
N PRO A 164 13.41 11.17 12.97
CA PRO A 164 14.25 12.31 13.33
C PRO A 164 15.60 12.24 12.59
N TRP A 165 15.87 13.17 11.69
CA TRP A 165 17.23 13.46 11.21
C TRP A 165 17.53 14.93 11.50
N ASP A 166 18.80 15.25 11.81
CA ASP A 166 19.29 16.54 12.30
C ASP A 166 19.35 17.66 11.26
N ARG A 167 18.91 17.44 10.01
CA ARG A 167 19.05 18.40 8.90
C ARG A 167 17.89 18.33 7.92
N PHE A 168 17.47 19.50 7.46
CA PHE A 168 16.58 19.69 6.32
C PHE A 168 17.44 19.90 5.07
N ASP A 169 17.03 19.33 3.93
CA ASP A 169 17.61 19.73 2.65
C ASP A 169 17.17 21.17 2.37
N SER A 170 18.16 22.05 2.16
CA SER A 170 17.95 23.43 1.73
C SER A 170 17.69 23.47 0.23
N ASP A 171 16.56 24.06 -0.16
CA ASP A 171 16.20 24.40 -1.55
C ASP A 171 17.36 25.08 -2.32
#